data_AF-A0A084AY03-F1
#
_entry.id   AF-A0A084AY03-F1
#
_cell.length_a   1.000
_cell.length_b   1.000
_cell.length_c   1.000
_cell.angle_alpha   90.00
_cell.angle_beta   90.00
_cell.angle_gamma   90.00
#
_symmetry.space_group_name_H-M   'P 1'
#
loop_
_entity.id
_entity.type
_entity.pdbx_description
1 polymer ?
#
loop_
_entity_poly.entity_id
_entity_poly.type
_entity_poly.pdbx_seq_one_letter_code
_entity_poly.pdbx_strand_id
1 'polypeptide(L)'
;MLFVKQFSTIPVPAVYALYSHKREGRGTPPPPPTISLWRAWPRKAEYYRRALPLAVRGHAPVFTHGDLQRKNLLLREDGTVVMLDWEAAGWYPSFWEYATAMFSRRWDDDWHSWVIKVLDEYWNEYAWMDMMFRELWP
;
A
#
# COMPACT_ATOMS: atom_id res chain seq x y z
N MET A 1 16.44 -5.69 10.91
CA MET A 1 15.35 -5.96 11.86
C MET A 1 15.13 -7.47 11.88
N LEU A 2 15.25 -8.09 13.06
CA LEU A 2 15.21 -9.55 13.24
C LEU A 2 13.75 -10.01 13.33
N PHE A 3 13.28 -10.87 12.41
CA PHE A 3 11.97 -11.49 12.54
C PHE A 3 12.12 -12.84 13.26
N VAL A 4 11.72 -12.89 14.53
CA VAL A 4 11.49 -14.15 15.24
C VAL A 4 10.24 -14.79 14.64
N LYS A 5 10.43 -15.86 13.88
CA LYS A 5 9.38 -16.76 13.42
C LYS A 5 8.84 -17.51 14.64
N GLN A 6 7.64 -17.18 15.09
CA GLN A 6 6.92 -18.00 16.06
C GLN A 6 5.52 -18.31 15.52
N PHE A 7 5.26 -19.60 15.41
CA PHE A 7 4.01 -20.27 15.09
C PHE A 7 2.76 -19.41 15.36
N SER A 8 2.03 -19.04 14.30
CA SER A 8 0.82 -18.22 14.39
C SER A 8 -0.31 -18.90 13.64
N THR A 9 -1.38 -19.24 14.37
CA THR A 9 -2.71 -19.63 13.86
C THR A 9 -3.66 -18.43 13.88
N ILE A 10 -3.15 -17.21 13.66
CA ILE A 10 -3.91 -15.97 13.85
C ILE A 10 -4.80 -15.71 12.63
N PRO A 11 -6.13 -15.53 12.80
CA PRO A 11 -6.99 -15.05 11.72
C PRO A 11 -6.57 -13.64 11.32
N VAL A 12 -6.39 -13.43 10.01
CA VAL A 12 -5.97 -12.14 9.42
C VAL A 12 -6.85 -11.01 9.96
N PRO A 13 -6.31 -9.90 10.50
CA PRO A 13 -7.13 -8.88 11.10
C PRO A 13 -7.98 -8.19 10.03
N ALA A 14 -9.28 -8.02 10.31
CA ALA A 14 -10.08 -7.00 9.66
C ALA A 14 -9.33 -5.66 9.80
N VAL A 15 -9.09 -4.99 8.68
CA VAL A 15 -8.38 -3.72 8.61
C VAL A 15 -9.16 -2.66 9.39
N TYR A 16 -8.85 -2.51 10.67
CA TYR A 16 -9.14 -1.29 11.40
C TYR A 16 -7.97 -0.35 11.15
N ALA A 17 -8.21 0.72 10.40
CA ALA A 17 -7.30 1.85 10.33
C ALA A 17 -7.28 2.53 11.72
N LEU A 18 -6.43 2.04 12.62
CA LEU A 18 -6.07 2.73 13.85
C LEU A 18 -4.96 3.71 13.50
N TYR A 19 -5.33 4.93 13.09
CA TYR A 19 -4.41 6.06 13.21
C TYR A 19 -4.26 6.37 14.70
N SER A 20 -3.23 5.81 15.34
CA SER A 20 -2.80 6.24 16.66
C SER A 20 -1.98 7.52 16.53
N HIS A 21 -2.50 8.61 17.09
CA HIS A 21 -1.81 9.90 17.25
C HIS A 21 -0.39 9.71 17.81
N LYS A 22 0.64 10.23 17.12
CA LYS A 22 2.00 10.34 17.70
C LYS A 22 2.22 11.76 18.23
N ARG A 23 2.85 11.82 19.41
CA ARG A 23 3.03 12.98 20.29
C ARG A 23 3.77 14.17 19.67
N GLU A 24 3.45 15.32 20.26
CA GLU A 24 3.92 16.70 20.07
C GLU A 24 5.43 16.87 19.84
N GLY A 25 5.78 17.83 18.97
CA GLY A 25 7.16 18.32 18.88
C GLY A 25 7.66 18.74 17.49
N ARG A 26 6.86 19.47 16.71
CA ARG A 26 7.27 20.47 15.70
C ARG A 26 6.01 21.07 15.08
N GLY A 27 6.05 22.38 14.81
CA GLY A 27 4.89 23.26 14.58
C GLY A 27 3.72 22.62 13.83
N THR A 28 2.52 22.79 14.37
CA THR A 28 1.30 22.28 13.76
C THR A 28 1.19 22.79 12.33
N PRO A 29 1.12 21.92 11.31
CA PRO A 29 0.74 22.36 9.98
C PRO A 29 -0.64 23.03 10.07
N PRO A 30 -0.94 24.01 9.19
CA PRO A 30 -2.24 24.66 9.19
C PRO A 30 -3.33 23.59 9.14
N PRO A 31 -4.42 23.73 9.93
CA PRO A 31 -5.49 22.75 9.92
C PRO A 31 -5.98 22.57 8.47
N PRO A 32 -6.18 21.32 8.01
CA PRO A 32 -6.79 21.10 6.70
C PRO A 32 -8.14 21.84 6.64
N PRO A 33 -8.54 22.32 5.46
CA PRO A 33 -9.71 23.19 5.30
C PRO A 33 -10.94 22.63 6.01
N THR A 34 -11.59 23.54 6.72
CA THR A 34 -12.58 23.30 7.76
C THR A 34 -13.82 22.55 7.26
N ILE A 35 -14.12 21.46 7.96
CA ILE A 35 -15.46 20.98 8.32
C ILE A 35 -16.33 20.23 7.27
N SER A 36 -16.00 20.22 5.98
CA SER A 36 -16.78 19.44 4.99
C SER A 36 -16.26 18.03 4.69
N LEU A 37 -14.95 17.78 4.79
CA LEU A 37 -14.33 16.51 4.35
C LEU A 37 -14.49 15.36 5.36
N TRP A 38 -14.47 15.64 6.68
CA TRP A 38 -14.58 14.60 7.70
C TRP A 38 -15.98 13.98 7.81
N ARG A 39 -17.03 14.67 7.36
CA ARG A 39 -18.41 14.13 7.34
C ARG A 39 -18.65 13.11 6.22
N ALA A 40 -17.83 13.13 5.16
CA ALA A 40 -17.98 12.21 4.02
C ALA A 40 -17.30 10.84 4.27
N TRP A 41 -16.31 10.80 5.17
CA TRP A 41 -15.53 9.59 5.43
C TRP A 41 -16.37 8.40 5.92
N PRO A 42 -17.35 8.53 6.83
CA PRO A 42 -18.10 7.37 7.31
C PRO A 42 -18.87 6.65 6.19
N ARG A 43 -19.48 7.40 5.25
CA ARG A 43 -20.24 6.81 4.13
C ARG A 43 -19.33 6.13 3.13
N LYS A 44 -18.18 6.74 2.84
CA LYS A 44 -17.21 6.22 1.88
C LYS A 44 -16.45 5.02 2.44
N ALA A 45 -16.05 5.06 3.70
CA ALA A 45 -15.50 3.91 4.41
C ALA A 45 -16.50 2.75 4.44
N GLU A 46 -17.79 2.99 4.70
CA GLU A 46 -18.80 1.93 4.64
C GLU A 46 -18.96 1.35 3.23
N TYR A 47 -18.88 2.19 2.19
CA TYR A 47 -18.84 1.71 0.81
C TYR A 47 -17.65 0.78 0.55
N TYR A 48 -16.43 1.20 0.91
CA TYR A 48 -15.23 0.36 0.78
C TYR A 48 -15.33 -0.93 1.59
N ARG A 49 -15.82 -0.86 2.83
CA ARG A 49 -16.01 -2.02 3.70
C ARG A 49 -16.90 -3.09 3.06
N ARG A 50 -17.92 -2.67 2.30
CA ARG A 50 -18.84 -3.57 1.58
C ARG A 50 -18.28 -4.02 0.22
N ALA A 51 -17.60 -3.14 -0.50
CA ALA A 51 -17.17 -3.38 -1.87
C ALA A 51 -15.86 -4.19 -1.95
N LEU A 52 -14.82 -3.82 -1.19
CA LEU A 52 -13.49 -4.41 -1.33
C LEU A 52 -13.46 -5.93 -1.11
N PRO A 53 -14.13 -6.51 -0.09
CA PRO A 53 -14.15 -7.96 0.07
C PRO A 53 -14.78 -8.74 -1.09
N LEU A 54 -15.57 -8.06 -1.94
CA LEU A 54 -16.14 -8.64 -3.16
C LEU A 54 -15.30 -8.33 -4.39
N ALA A 55 -14.78 -7.12 -4.47
CA ALA A 55 -14.05 -6.58 -5.62
C ALA A 55 -12.65 -7.19 -5.78
N VAL A 56 -11.96 -7.49 -4.67
CA VAL A 56 -10.56 -7.97 -4.68
C VAL A 56 -10.41 -9.30 -3.94
N ARG A 57 -11.36 -10.21 -4.17
CA ARG A 57 -11.43 -11.52 -3.50
C ARG A 57 -10.59 -12.58 -4.23
N GLY A 58 -10.24 -13.65 -3.52
CA GLY A 58 -9.59 -14.83 -4.13
C GLY A 58 -8.07 -14.73 -4.23
N HIS A 59 -7.46 -13.77 -3.55
CA HIS A 59 -6.01 -13.58 -3.53
C HIS A 59 -5.42 -14.18 -2.26
N ALA A 60 -4.49 -15.12 -2.43
CA ALA A 60 -3.75 -15.69 -1.31
C ALA A 60 -2.84 -14.63 -0.67
N PRO A 61 -2.61 -14.70 0.66
CA PRO A 61 -1.63 -13.84 1.31
C PRO A 61 -0.21 -14.25 0.88
N VAL A 62 0.57 -13.28 0.42
CA VAL A 62 1.99 -13.42 0.07
C VAL A 62 2.79 -12.37 0.82
N PHE A 63 4.09 -12.63 1.02
CA PHE A 63 4.97 -11.62 1.59
C PHE A 63 5.32 -10.57 0.53
N THR A 64 4.94 -9.32 0.76
CA THR A 64 5.19 -8.19 -0.13
C THR A 64 6.15 -7.20 0.53
N HIS A 65 6.96 -6.51 -0.27
CA HIS A 65 7.75 -5.36 0.11
C HIS A 65 6.86 -4.17 0.50
N GLY A 66 5.76 -3.94 -0.23
CA GLY A 66 4.76 -2.91 0.10
C GLY A 66 5.10 -1.49 -0.35
N ASP A 67 6.38 -1.17 -0.57
CA ASP A 67 6.84 0.08 -1.20
C ASP A 67 7.83 -0.17 -2.36
N LEU A 68 7.52 -1.09 -3.29
CA LEU A 68 8.41 -1.36 -4.43
C LEU A 68 8.43 -0.17 -5.39
N GLN A 69 9.45 0.68 -5.22
CA GLN A 69 9.73 1.84 -6.05
C GLN A 69 11.20 1.85 -6.46
N ARG A 70 11.53 2.50 -7.58
CA ARG A 70 12.93 2.62 -8.06
C ARG A 70 13.89 3.20 -7.02
N LYS A 71 13.44 4.19 -6.22
CA LYS A 71 14.24 4.80 -5.14
C LYS A 71 14.68 3.78 -4.07
N ASN A 72 13.95 2.67 -3.96
CA ASN A 72 14.17 1.60 -2.99
C ASN A 72 14.94 0.42 -3.62
N LEU A 73 15.43 0.56 -4.86
CA LEU A 73 16.25 -0.42 -5.55
C LEU A 73 17.65 0.14 -5.79
N LEU A 74 18.66 -0.50 -5.22
CA LEU A 74 20.06 -0.16 -5.45
C LEU A 74 20.69 -1.21 -6.38
N LEU A 75 21.28 -0.77 -7.48
CA LEU A 75 22.10 -1.61 -8.35
C LEU A 75 23.57 -1.48 -7.93
N ARG A 76 24.19 -2.60 -7.53
CA ARG A 76 25.62 -2.67 -7.25
C ARG A 76 26.44 -2.77 -8.54
N GLU A 77 27.73 -2.46 -8.47
CA GLU A 77 28.66 -2.55 -9.60
C GLU A 77 28.76 -3.98 -10.17
N ASP A 78 28.54 -5.00 -9.34
CA ASP A 78 28.52 -6.41 -9.73
C ASP A 78 27.20 -6.86 -10.38
N GLY A 79 26.25 -5.94 -10.59
CA GLY A 79 24.93 -6.22 -11.15
C GLY A 79 23.89 -6.72 -10.15
N THR A 80 24.24 -6.85 -8.86
CA THR A 80 23.30 -7.27 -7.83
C THR A 80 22.29 -6.17 -7.53
N VAL A 81 21.00 -6.51 -7.54
CA VAL A 81 19.91 -5.63 -7.09
C VAL A 81 19.68 -5.83 -5.60
N VAL A 82 19.69 -4.73 -4.84
CA VAL A 82 19.38 -4.70 -3.41
C VAL A 82 18.10 -3.92 -3.17
N MET A 83 17.13 -4.55 -2.51
CA MET A 83 15.90 -3.90 -2.04
C MET A 83 16.12 -3.25 -0.67
N LEU A 84 15.76 -1.98 -0.57
CA LEU A 84 15.82 -1.15 0.64
C LEU A 84 14.41 -0.81 1.12
N ASP A 85 14.31 -0.31 2.35
CA ASP A 85 13.06 0.27 2.88
C ASP A 85 11.90 -0.73 3.09
N TRP A 86 12.19 -1.77 3.87
CA TRP A 86 11.24 -2.84 4.22
C TRP A 86 10.20 -2.46 5.31
N GLU A 87 10.03 -1.18 5.64
CA GLU A 87 9.15 -0.77 6.75
C GLU A 87 7.66 -1.01 6.45
N ALA A 88 7.29 -1.02 5.17
CA ALA A 88 5.95 -1.32 4.68
C ALA A 88 5.70 -2.81 4.39
N ALA A 89 6.70 -3.67 4.63
CA ALA A 89 6.63 -5.07 4.24
C ALA A 89 5.71 -5.87 5.16
N GLY A 90 5.03 -6.86 4.57
CA GLY A 90 4.07 -7.67 5.31
C GLY A 90 3.39 -8.74 4.47
N TRP A 91 2.44 -9.44 5.09
CA TRP A 91 1.61 -10.43 4.41
C TRP A 91 0.34 -9.77 3.89
N TYR A 92 0.28 -9.59 2.57
CA TYR A 92 -0.83 -8.92 1.89
C TYR A 92 -1.38 -9.80 0.76
N PRO A 93 -2.59 -9.52 0.24
CA PRO A 93 -3.10 -10.21 -0.94
C PRO A 93 -2.13 -10.19 -2.12
N SER A 94 -2.13 -11.23 -2.97
CA SER A 94 -1.18 -11.38 -4.08
C SER A 94 -1.11 -10.21 -5.08
N PHE A 95 -2.17 -9.40 -5.17
CA PHE A 95 -2.18 -8.20 -6.03
C PHE A 95 -1.48 -6.99 -5.41
N TRP A 96 -1.18 -7.02 -4.11
CA TRP A 96 -0.85 -5.83 -3.33
C TRP A 96 0.42 -5.13 -3.82
N GLU A 97 1.49 -5.88 -4.09
CA GLU A 97 2.74 -5.30 -4.60
C GLU A 97 2.55 -4.63 -5.97
N TYR A 98 1.78 -5.25 -6.87
CA TYR A 98 1.46 -4.65 -8.16
C TYR A 98 0.68 -3.35 -7.97
N ALA A 99 -0.35 -3.37 -7.12
CA ALA A 99 -1.20 -2.20 -6.89
C ALA A 99 -0.42 -1.02 -6.28
N THR A 100 0.46 -1.27 -5.29
CA THR A 100 1.27 -0.20 -4.68
C THR A 100 2.37 0.28 -5.61
N ALA A 101 3.06 -0.60 -6.32
CA ALA A 101 4.09 -0.22 -7.30
C ALA A 101 3.52 0.63 -8.45
N MET A 102 2.31 0.28 -8.92
CA MET A 102 1.57 1.04 -9.93
C MET A 102 0.97 2.33 -9.39
N PHE A 103 0.60 2.41 -8.11
CA PHE A 103 0.16 3.68 -7.51
C PHE A 103 1.30 4.70 -7.44
N SER A 104 2.52 4.25 -7.15
CA SER A 104 3.71 5.10 -7.01
C SER A 104 4.34 5.58 -8.32
N ARG A 105 3.77 5.20 -9.47
CA ARG A 105 4.23 5.66 -10.78
C ARG A 105 3.88 7.14 -11.01
N ARG A 106 4.68 7.83 -11.80
CA ARG A 106 4.52 9.26 -12.08
C ARG A 106 4.16 9.59 -13.53
N TRP A 107 4.06 8.57 -14.40
CA TRP A 107 3.77 8.68 -15.84
C TRP A 107 4.75 9.54 -16.67
N ASP A 108 5.76 10.12 -16.02
CA ASP A 108 6.89 10.83 -16.61
C ASP A 108 8.07 9.88 -16.90
N ASP A 109 7.87 8.56 -16.70
CA ASP A 109 8.87 7.52 -16.86
C ASP A 109 8.30 6.16 -17.28
N ASP A 110 9.20 5.19 -17.47
CA ASP A 110 8.93 3.83 -17.87
C ASP A 110 8.77 2.83 -16.71
N TRP A 111 8.64 3.29 -15.44
CA TRP A 111 8.57 2.40 -14.28
C TRP A 111 7.47 1.36 -14.42
N HIS A 112 6.30 1.79 -14.89
CA HIS A 112 5.15 0.93 -15.18
C HIS A 112 5.50 -0.23 -16.14
N SER A 113 6.38 0.00 -17.12
CA SER A 113 6.84 -1.02 -18.08
C SER A 113 7.83 -2.02 -17.45
N TRP A 114 8.51 -1.65 -16.37
CA TRP A 114 9.37 -2.56 -15.62
C TRP A 114 8.57 -3.41 -14.62
N VAL A 115 7.58 -2.82 -13.96
CA VAL A 115 6.71 -3.52 -13.01
C VAL A 115 6.09 -4.77 -13.64
N ILE A 116 5.55 -4.66 -14.86
CA ILE A 116 4.90 -5.79 -15.56
C ILE A 116 5.88 -6.89 -16.02
N LYS A 117 7.20 -6.64 -15.98
CA LYS A 117 8.21 -7.67 -16.28
C LYS A 117 8.55 -8.52 -15.06
N VAL A 118 8.27 -8.01 -13.85
CA VAL A 118 8.67 -8.64 -12.59
C VAL A 118 7.49 -9.04 -11.71
N LEU A 119 6.31 -8.47 -11.94
CA LEU A 119 5.06 -8.80 -11.24
C LEU A 119 3.95 -9.18 -12.22
N ASP A 120 3.04 -10.03 -11.76
CA ASP A 120 1.78 -10.30 -12.44
C ASP A 120 0.88 -9.05 -12.43
N GLU A 121 0.12 -8.87 -13.50
CA GLU A 121 -0.81 -7.74 -13.63
C GLU A 121 -2.17 -8.02 -12.97
N TYR A 122 -2.65 -7.05 -12.19
CA TYR A 122 -3.93 -7.10 -11.49
C TYR A 122 -4.75 -5.83 -11.75
N TRP A 123 -5.24 -5.65 -12.98
CA TRP A 123 -5.86 -4.39 -13.42
C TRP A 123 -7.11 -4.01 -12.63
N ASN A 124 -7.96 -4.99 -12.31
CA ASN A 124 -9.20 -4.75 -11.58
C ASN A 124 -8.89 -4.34 -10.14
N GLU A 125 -7.99 -5.05 -9.49
CA GLU A 125 -7.56 -4.78 -8.12
C GLU A 125 -6.85 -3.43 -8.06
N TYR A 126 -5.97 -3.14 -9.03
CA TYR A 126 -5.33 -1.84 -9.15
C TYR A 126 -6.34 -0.70 -9.31
N ALA A 127 -7.38 -0.84 -10.12
CA ALA A 127 -8.39 0.21 -10.27
C ALA A 127 -9.11 0.53 -8.95
N TRP A 128 -9.45 -0.51 -8.17
CA TRP A 128 -10.05 -0.34 -6.84
C TRP A 128 -9.06 0.26 -5.84
N MET A 129 -7.81 -0.19 -5.86
CA MET A 129 -6.76 0.30 -4.96
C MET A 129 -6.34 1.74 -5.31
N ASP A 130 -6.21 2.10 -6.58
CA ASP A 130 -5.88 3.46 -7.03
C ASP A 130 -6.95 4.45 -6.60
N MET A 131 -8.23 4.10 -6.77
CA MET A 131 -9.35 4.90 -6.26
C MET A 131 -9.25 5.10 -4.74
N MET A 132 -8.95 4.04 -3.98
CA MET A 132 -8.78 4.13 -2.53
C MET A 132 -7.53 4.94 -2.12
N PHE A 133 -6.38 4.67 -2.73
CA PHE A 133 -5.10 5.26 -2.35
C PHE A 133 -5.05 6.76 -2.65
N ARG A 134 -5.65 7.23 -3.75
CA ARG A 134 -5.76 8.66 -4.05
C ARG A 134 -6.58 9.44 -3.01
N GLU A 135 -7.40 8.75 -2.23
CA GLU A 135 -8.17 9.38 -1.15
C GLU A 135 -7.41 9.40 0.17
N LEU A 136 -6.63 8.35 0.43
CA LEU A 136 -5.82 8.23 1.64
C LEU A 136 -4.55 9.09 1.55
N TRP A 137 -4.02 9.28 0.34
CA TRP A 137 -2.77 9.98 0.07
C TRP A 137 -2.95 11.00 -1.07
N PRO A 138 -3.64 12.13 -0.79
CA PRO A 138 -3.93 13.16 -1.78
C PRO A 138 -2.70 13.97 -2.21
#